data_AF-A0A835X1Q1-F1
#
_entry.id   AF-A0A835X1Q1-F1
#
_cell.length_a   1.000
_cell.length_b   1.000
_cell.length_c   1.000
_cell.angle_alpha   90.00
_cell.angle_beta   90.00
_cell.angle_gamma   90.00
#
_symmetry.space_group_name_H-M   'P 1'
#
loop_
_entity.id
_entity.type
_entity.pdbx_description
1 polymer ?
#
loop_
_entity_poly.entity_id
_entity_poly.type
_entity_poly.pdbx_seq_one_letter_code
_entity_poly.pdbx_strand_id
1 'polypeptide(L)'
;MATYRTSMQIVSDLLTATDQCGQQGIKTTSLLTKANLSHSRLGKFIDNLTGAGLINKIEYDGKNTFVLTPKGRQYLESYQKFSNIAESFGLEL
;
A
#
# COMPACT_ATOMS: atom_id res chain seq x y z
N MET A 1 -4.92 13.33 20.99
CA MET A 1 -4.19 13.96 19.86
C MET A 1 -4.42 13.08 18.64
N ALA A 2 -4.67 13.65 17.46
CA ALA A 2 -4.79 12.84 16.24
C ALA A 2 -3.39 12.29 15.90
N THR A 3 -3.19 10.98 16.07
CA THR A 3 -1.98 10.30 15.59
C THR A 3 -1.97 10.37 14.07
N TYR A 4 -1.04 11.12 13.51
CA TYR A 4 -0.87 11.20 12.06
C TYR A 4 -0.22 9.91 11.58
N ARG A 5 -0.82 9.29 10.56
CA ARG A 5 -0.25 8.10 9.94
C ARG A 5 1.11 8.41 9.34
N THR A 6 2.12 7.61 9.67
CA THR A 6 3.45 7.73 9.08
C THR A 6 3.41 7.28 7.62
N SER A 7 4.40 7.71 6.81
CA SER A 7 4.49 7.30 5.41
C SER A 7 4.56 5.78 5.27
N MET A 8 5.20 5.09 6.21
CA MET A 8 5.26 3.63 6.25
C MET A 8 3.89 3.00 6.50
N GLN A 9 3.11 3.51 7.45
CA GLN A 9 1.73 3.08 7.68
C GLN A 9 0.81 3.33 6.47
N ILE A 10 1.08 4.38 5.68
CA ILE A 10 0.34 4.63 4.44
C ILE A 10 0.70 3.60 3.38
N VAL A 11 2.00 3.33 3.20
CA VAL A 11 2.48 2.33 2.25
C VAL A 11 1.96 0.94 2.59
N SER A 12 2.01 0.52 3.85
CA SER A 12 1.54 -0.80 4.27
C SER A 12 0.05 -1.00 4.02
N ASP A 13 -0.77 0.00 4.28
CA ASP A 13 -2.21 -0.01 4.03
C ASP A 13 -2.55 -0.06 2.53
N LEU A 14 -1.83 0.71 1.70
CA LEU A 14 -1.98 0.65 0.24
C LEU A 14 -1.62 -0.71 -0.32
N LEU A 15 -0.50 -1.29 0.12
CA LEU A 15 -0.07 -2.62 -0.32
C LEU A 15 -1.06 -3.70 0.17
N THR A 16 -1.55 -3.59 1.41
CA THR A 16 -2.55 -4.52 1.97
C THR A 16 -3.87 -4.45 1.20
N ALA A 17 -4.36 -3.25 0.91
CA ALA A 17 -5.56 -3.04 0.10
C ALA A 17 -5.42 -3.64 -1.31
N THR A 18 -4.21 -3.56 -1.87
CA THR A 18 -3.88 -4.13 -3.18
C THR A 18 -3.82 -5.66 -3.13
N ASP A 19 -3.23 -6.25 -2.09
CA ASP A 19 -3.16 -7.71 -1.89
C ASP A 19 -4.55 -8.34 -1.77
N GLN A 20 -5.46 -7.68 -1.04
CA GLN A 20 -6.84 -8.14 -0.83
C GLN A 20 -7.67 -8.23 -2.13
N CYS A 21 -7.31 -7.49 -3.18
CA CYS A 21 -7.99 -7.56 -4.47
C CYS A 21 -7.46 -8.68 -5.39
N GLY A 22 -6.34 -9.31 -5.03
CA GLY A 22 -5.75 -10.41 -5.79
C GLY A 22 -5.40 -10.04 -7.23
N GLN A 23 -5.59 -10.98 -8.16
CA GLN A 23 -5.14 -10.86 -9.56
C GLN A 23 -5.93 -9.84 -10.39
N GLN A 24 -7.14 -9.46 -9.98
CA GLN A 24 -7.95 -8.45 -10.68
C GLN A 24 -7.41 -7.03 -10.44
N GLY A 25 -6.62 -6.87 -9.37
CA GLY A 25 -6.08 -5.60 -8.94
C GLY A 25 -7.14 -4.65 -8.39
N ILE A 26 -6.67 -3.56 -7.80
CA ILE A 26 -7.50 -2.53 -7.20
C ILE A 26 -7.53 -1.29 -8.08
N LYS A 27 -8.71 -0.71 -8.28
CA LYS A 27 -8.88 0.56 -8.99
C LYS A 27 -8.31 1.71 -8.17
N THR A 28 -7.76 2.73 -8.82
CA THR A 28 -7.28 3.96 -8.14
C THR A 28 -8.33 4.55 -7.20
N THR A 29 -9.59 4.61 -7.62
CA THR A 29 -10.70 5.15 -6.83
C THR A 29 -10.95 4.32 -5.57
N SER A 30 -10.93 3.00 -5.67
CA SER A 30 -11.11 2.10 -4.52
C SER A 30 -9.94 2.20 -3.55
N LEU A 31 -8.72 2.35 -4.08
CA LEU A 31 -7.52 2.55 -3.29
C LEU A 31 -7.56 3.89 -2.54
N LEU A 32 -8.09 4.94 -3.18
CA LEU A 32 -8.30 6.25 -2.57
C LEU A 32 -9.25 6.19 -1.38
N THR A 33 -10.40 5.52 -1.57
CA THR A 33 -11.40 5.33 -0.51
C THR A 33 -10.85 4.50 0.65
N LYS A 34 -10.07 3.44 0.37
CA LYS A 34 -9.47 2.61 1.43
C LYS A 34 -8.36 3.31 2.19
N ALA A 35 -7.48 4.03 1.51
CA ALA A 35 -6.33 4.68 2.15
C ALA A 35 -6.68 5.95 2.93
N ASN A 36 -7.90 6.48 2.77
CA ASN A 36 -8.35 7.76 3.35
C ASN A 36 -7.39 8.92 3.01
N LEU A 37 -6.94 8.97 1.76
CA LEU A 37 -6.01 9.99 1.26
C LEU A 37 -6.69 10.89 0.23
N SER A 38 -6.21 12.14 0.14
CA SER A 38 -6.56 13.00 -0.99
C SER A 38 -5.92 12.49 -2.29
N HIS A 39 -6.55 12.78 -3.42
CA HIS A 39 -6.12 12.33 -4.75
C HIS A 39 -4.65 12.70 -5.05
N SER A 40 -4.23 13.91 -4.70
CA SER A 40 -2.85 14.38 -4.91
C SER A 40 -1.82 13.60 -4.08
N ARG A 41 -2.15 13.29 -2.80
CA ARG A 41 -1.25 12.48 -1.95
C ARG A 41 -1.16 11.05 -2.46
N LEU A 42 -2.30 10.45 -2.81
CA LEU A 42 -2.33 9.09 -3.32
C LEU A 42 -1.50 8.94 -4.59
N GLY A 43 -1.61 9.88 -5.53
CA GLY A 43 -0.83 9.86 -6.77
C GLY A 43 0.68 9.77 -6.53
N LYS A 44 1.20 10.54 -5.55
CA LYS A 44 2.62 10.47 -5.17
C LYS A 44 2.99 9.10 -4.60
N PHE A 45 2.16 8.51 -3.75
CA PHE A 45 2.42 7.16 -3.23
C PHE A 45 2.37 6.11 -4.33
N ILE A 46 1.39 6.16 -5.23
CA ILE A 46 1.28 5.22 -6.35
C ILE A 46 2.49 5.30 -7.26
N ASP A 47 2.94 6.51 -7.60
CA ASP A 47 4.14 6.73 -8.40
C ASP A 47 5.37 6.13 -7.72
N ASN A 48 5.57 6.39 -6.42
CA ASN A 48 6.66 5.81 -5.64
C ASN A 48 6.58 4.28 -5.56
N LEU A 49 5.41 3.70 -5.29
CA LEU A 49 5.21 2.26 -5.17
C LEU A 49 5.42 1.54 -6.50
N THR A 50 4.97 2.15 -7.61
CA THR A 50 5.15 1.63 -8.96
C THR A 50 6.62 1.75 -9.38
N GLY A 51 7.24 2.91 -9.16
CA GLY A 51 8.67 3.14 -9.44
C GLY A 51 9.61 2.25 -8.60
N ALA A 52 9.23 1.92 -7.37
CA ALA A 52 9.94 0.97 -6.53
C ALA A 52 9.68 -0.50 -6.89
N GLY A 53 8.73 -0.78 -7.80
CA GLY A 53 8.33 -2.12 -8.22
C GLY A 53 7.59 -2.92 -7.15
N LEU A 54 6.93 -2.25 -6.20
CA LEU A 54 6.13 -2.89 -5.14
C LEU A 54 4.70 -3.20 -5.62
N ILE A 55 4.18 -2.39 -6.53
CA ILE A 55 2.93 -2.64 -7.25
C ILE A 55 3.17 -2.51 -8.75
N ASN A 56 2.31 -3.14 -9.54
CA ASN A 56 2.29 -3.00 -10.97
C ASN A 56 0.93 -2.49 -11.44
N LYS A 57 0.96 -1.66 -12.47
CA LYS A 57 -0.26 -1.20 -13.13
C LYS A 57 -0.62 -2.18 -14.24
N ILE A 58 -1.83 -2.72 -14.21
CA ILE A 58 -2.38 -3.59 -15.24
C ILE A 58 -3.68 -3.01 -15.78
N GLU A 59 -4.08 -3.47 -16.97
CA GLU A 59 -5.43 -3.22 -17.48
C GLU A 59 -6.31 -4.43 -17.18
N TYR A 60 -7.44 -4.17 -16.52
CA TYR A 60 -8.45 -5.17 -16.21
C TYR A 60 -9.83 -4.56 -16.46
N ASP A 61 -10.68 -5.24 -17.24
CA ASP A 61 -12.03 -4.74 -17.56
C ASP A 61 -12.04 -3.35 -18.21
N GLY A 62 -11.05 -3.08 -19.09
CA GLY A 62 -10.86 -1.77 -19.75
C GLY A 62 -10.52 -0.62 -18.78
N LYS A 63 -10.10 -0.95 -17.55
CA LYS A 63 -9.75 0.01 -16.50
C LYS A 63 -8.34 -0.25 -16.01
N ASN A 64 -7.67 0.83 -15.65
CA ASN A 64 -6.38 0.78 -14.98
C ASN A 64 -6.57 0.27 -13.54
N THR A 65 -5.98 -0.89 -13.22
CA THR A 65 -5.93 -1.44 -11.86
C THR A 65 -4.49 -1.66 -11.42
N PHE A 66 -4.28 -1.78 -10.12
CA PHE A 66 -2.96 -2.03 -9.53
C PHE A 66 -2.94 -3.41 -8.89
N VAL A 67 -1.88 -4.17 -9.11
CA VAL A 67 -1.65 -5.48 -8.51
C VAL A 67 -0.36 -5.48 -7.70
N LEU A 68 -0.35 -6.27 -6.63
CA LEU A 68 0.83 -6.43 -5.81
C LEU A 68 1.87 -7.26 -6.55
N THR A 69 3.14 -6.83 -6.53
CA THR A 69 4.24 -7.64 -7.08
C THR A 69 4.78 -8.61 -6.02
N PRO A 70 5.57 -9.63 -6.41
CA PRO A 70 6.27 -10.48 -5.45
C PRO A 70 7.13 -9.65 -4.47
N LYS A 71 7.79 -8.61 -4.97
CA LYS A 71 8.58 -7.67 -4.16
C LYS A 71 7.71 -6.89 -3.17
N GLY A 72 6.53 -6.45 -3.58
CA GLY A 72 5.54 -5.80 -2.71
C GLY A 72 5.07 -6.71 -1.57
N ARG A 73 4.87 -7.99 -1.85
CA ARG A 73 4.52 -8.99 -0.82
C ARG A 73 5.65 -9.21 0.18
N GLN A 74 6.89 -9.32 -0.29
CA GLN A 74 8.05 -9.42 0.60
C GLN A 74 8.21 -8.18 1.49
N TYR A 75 7.92 -6.99 0.96
CA TYR A 75 7.92 -5.76 1.75
C TYR A 75 6.87 -5.83 2.86
N LEU A 76 5.63 -6.23 2.56
CA LEU A 76 4.56 -6.36 3.57
C LEU A 76 4.93 -7.32 4.69
N GLU A 77 5.48 -8.49 4.35
CA GLU A 77 5.89 -9.48 5.34
C GLU A 77 7.03 -8.96 6.23
N SER A 78 8.00 -8.26 5.63
CA SER A 78 9.11 -7.64 6.36
C SER A 78 8.63 -6.50 7.26
N TYR A 79 7.69 -5.68 6.77
CA TYR A 79 7.07 -4.61 7.54
C TYR A 79 6.31 -5.17 8.75
N GLN A 80 5.53 -6.23 8.58
CA GLN A 80 4.80 -6.87 9.67
C GLN A 80 5.75 -7.45 10.73
N LYS A 81 6.82 -8.12 10.31
CA LYS A 81 7.88 -8.60 11.21
C LYS A 81 8.52 -7.45 11.98
N PHE A 82 8.90 -6.38 11.28
CA PHE A 82 9.51 -5.20 11.89
C PHE A 82 8.56 -4.51 12.88
N SER A 83 7.28 -4.39 12.53
CA SER A 83 6.26 -3.79 13.40
C SER A 83 6.06 -4.60 14.67
N ASN A 84 6.03 -5.93 14.57
CA ASN A 84 5.91 -6.80 15.74
C ASN A 84 7.14 -6.72 16.65
N ILE A 85 8.34 -6.57 16.07
CA ILE A 85 9.57 -6.36 16.83
C ILE A 85 9.53 -5.01 17.56
N ALA A 86 9.18 -3.92 16.84
CA ALA A 86 9.07 -2.58 17.43
C ALA A 86 8.07 -2.56 18.59
N GLU A 87 6.91 -3.18 18.41
CA GLU A 87 5.88 -3.31 19.46
C GLU A 87 6.40 -4.08 20.68
N SER A 88 7.19 -5.15 20.47
CA SER A 88 7.83 -5.89 21.57
C SER A 88 8.83 -5.06 22.37
N PHE A 89 9.34 -3.96 21.83
CA PHE A 89 10.18 -2.98 22.53
C PHE A 89 9.39 -1.77 23.06
N GLY A 90 8.05 -1.76 22.92
CA GLY A 90 7.20 -0.65 23.32
C GLY A 90 7.28 0.56 22.37
N LEU A 91 7.71 0.36 21.12
CA LEU A 91 7.81 1.39 20.10
C LEU A 91 6.61 1.31 19.13
N GLU A 92 6.01 2.47 18.84
CA GLU A 92 4.99 2.60 17.79
C GLU A 92 5.61 3.12 16.48
N LEU A 93 5.10 2.64 15.34
CA LEU A 93 5.53 2.98 13.97
C LEU A 93 4.53 3.86 13.22
#